data_AF-A0A963TR72-F1
#
_entry.id   AF-A0A963TR72-F1
#
_cell.length_a   1.000
_cell.length_b   1.000
_cell.length_c   1.000
_cell.angle_alpha   90.00
_cell.angle_beta   90.00
_cell.angle_gamma   90.00
#
_symmetry.space_group_name_H-M   'P 1'
#
loop_
_entity.id
_entity.type
_entity.pdbx_description
1 polymer ?
#
loop_
_entity_poly.entity_id
_entity_poly.type
_entity_poly.pdbx_seq_one_letter_code
_entity_poly.pdbx_strand_id
1 'polypeptide(L)'
;MTFMRFISGRANTGKRGALKARPVVNAVMLTLFGLGLAACTRSELMNDYDPASGASKKDYEGLIGRRGQDAADAEAAKGGEPPIPDFQSVLAAPAAPELADTRRVSIAVTESTPVRDILIELARKAEVDLEMDPRISGGVIMTATDRPFIEVI
;
A
#
# COMPACT_ATOMS: atom_id res chain seq x y z
N MET A 1 -8.80 74.36 21.71
CA MET A 1 -7.63 74.21 22.59
C MET A 1 -6.40 74.10 21.69
N THR A 2 -5.74 75.20 21.34
CA THR A 2 -4.79 76.01 22.14
C THR A 2 -3.37 75.61 21.78
N PHE A 3 -2.72 76.52 21.03
CA PHE A 3 -1.29 76.88 21.02
C PHE A 3 -0.26 75.74 20.81
N MET A 4 0.74 75.89 19.95
CA MET A 4 1.70 76.98 20.05
C MET A 4 2.54 77.09 18.75
N ARG A 5 2.64 78.34 18.27
CA ARG A 5 3.61 78.84 17.30
C ARG A 5 5.04 78.51 17.73
N PHE A 6 5.91 78.21 16.75
CA PHE A 6 7.25 78.80 16.76
C PHE A 6 7.68 79.17 15.34
N ILE A 7 7.84 80.48 15.15
CA ILE A 7 8.44 81.14 13.99
C ILE A 7 9.89 81.46 14.36
N SER A 8 10.82 81.29 13.41
CA SER A 8 12.12 81.98 13.28
C SER A 8 13.15 80.95 12.79
N GLY A 9 13.88 81.12 11.71
CA GLY A 9 14.18 82.30 10.91
C GLY A 9 15.62 82.19 10.40
N ARG A 10 15.89 82.78 9.23
CA ARG A 10 17.23 83.09 8.66
C ARG A 10 18.15 81.89 8.40
N ALA A 11 19.10 81.90 7.47
CA ALA A 11 19.64 82.95 6.64
C ALA A 11 20.15 82.35 5.32
N ASN A 12 20.08 83.19 4.29
CA ASN A 12 20.79 83.12 3.03
C ASN A 12 22.31 83.18 3.24
N THR A 13 23.03 82.20 2.72
CA THR A 13 24.43 82.31 2.23
C THR A 13 24.49 81.38 1.00
N GLY A 14 24.84 81.79 -0.21
CA GLY A 14 25.84 82.75 -0.60
C GLY A 14 27.01 82.00 -1.23
N LYS A 15 27.25 82.27 -2.53
CA LYS A 15 28.49 82.01 -3.30
C LYS A 15 28.62 80.60 -3.88
N ARG A 16 28.45 80.46 -5.20
CA ARG A 16 29.51 80.58 -6.24
C ARG A 16 30.62 79.57 -6.03
N GLY A 17 30.66 78.56 -6.89
CA GLY A 17 31.77 77.63 -6.97
C GLY A 17 31.58 76.65 -8.11
N ALA A 18 31.75 77.13 -9.34
CA ALA A 18 31.98 76.24 -10.47
C ALA A 18 33.26 75.45 -10.20
N LEU A 19 33.13 74.19 -9.76
CA LEU A 19 34.24 73.26 -9.73
C LEU A 19 33.78 71.89 -10.24
N LYS A 20 34.05 71.67 -11.53
CA LYS A 20 34.50 70.41 -12.15
C LYS A 20 34.24 69.12 -11.35
N ALA A 21 32.97 68.76 -11.11
CA ALA A 21 32.60 67.51 -10.45
C ALA A 21 32.36 66.35 -11.43
N ARG A 22 33.09 66.29 -12.55
CA ARG A 22 32.88 65.24 -13.58
C ARG A 22 33.61 63.90 -13.33
N PRO A 23 34.72 63.78 -12.57
CA PRO A 23 35.34 62.47 -12.39
C PRO A 23 34.80 61.68 -11.18
N VAL A 24 34.32 62.35 -10.13
CA VAL A 24 33.87 61.67 -8.89
C VAL A 24 32.46 61.07 -9.04
N VAL A 25 31.56 61.76 -9.75
CA VAL A 25 30.21 61.24 -10.03
C VAL A 25 30.28 59.98 -10.90
N ASN A 26 31.16 59.94 -11.90
CA ASN A 26 31.35 58.76 -12.74
C ASN A 26 31.96 57.58 -11.95
N ALA A 27 32.90 57.84 -11.02
CA ALA A 27 33.47 56.78 -10.18
C ALA A 27 32.46 56.16 -9.21
N VAL A 28 31.57 56.97 -8.64
CA VAL A 28 30.49 56.49 -7.75
C VAL A 28 29.43 55.71 -8.54
N MET A 29 29.11 56.13 -9.76
CA MET A 29 28.14 55.41 -10.62
C MET A 29 28.69 54.06 -11.09
N LEU A 30 30.01 53.98 -11.40
CA LEU A 30 30.66 52.74 -11.83
C LEU A 30 30.83 51.72 -10.68
N THR A 31 31.05 52.20 -9.46
CA THR A 31 31.12 51.33 -8.27
C THR A 31 29.74 50.81 -7.83
N LEU A 32 28.68 51.62 -7.95
CA LEU A 32 27.30 51.18 -7.72
C LEU A 32 26.82 50.15 -8.76
N PHE A 33 27.21 50.30 -10.03
CA PHE A 33 26.88 49.33 -11.07
C PHE A 33 27.64 48.01 -10.92
N GLY A 34 28.91 48.05 -10.48
CA GLY A 34 29.70 46.85 -10.17
C GLY A 34 29.13 46.02 -9.03
N LEU A 35 28.57 46.66 -8.00
CA LEU A 35 27.91 45.96 -6.87
C LEU A 35 26.58 45.29 -7.27
N GLY A 36 25.86 45.81 -8.27
CA GLY A 36 24.63 45.21 -8.77
C GLY A 36 24.86 43.88 -9.52
N LEU A 37 25.97 43.76 -10.24
CA LEU A 37 26.31 42.54 -10.99
C LEU A 37 26.80 41.39 -10.08
N ALA A 38 27.35 41.70 -8.89
CA ALA A 38 27.78 40.70 -7.93
C ALA A 38 26.61 40.04 -7.14
N ALA A 39 25.40 40.59 -7.21
CA ALA A 39 24.23 40.07 -6.49
C ALA A 39 23.49 38.93 -7.24
N CYS A 40 23.84 38.68 -8.51
CA CYS A 40 23.12 37.69 -9.33
C CYS A 40 23.66 36.25 -9.24
N THR A 41 24.74 35.98 -8.50
CA THR A 41 25.32 34.62 -8.40
C THR A 41 24.74 33.79 -7.26
N ARG A 42 23.77 34.30 -6.49
CA ARG A 42 23.18 33.59 -5.33
C ARG A 42 21.82 32.93 -5.59
N SER A 43 21.29 32.98 -6.81
CA SER A 43 19.99 32.35 -7.13
C SER A 43 20.06 30.86 -7.44
N GLU A 44 21.25 30.26 -7.59
CA GLU A 44 21.38 28.82 -7.83
C GLU A 44 21.11 27.97 -6.58
N LEU A 45 21.14 28.57 -5.38
CA LEU A 45 20.98 27.86 -4.10
C LEU A 45 19.50 27.54 -3.74
N MET A 46 18.52 27.95 -4.54
CA MET A 46 17.09 27.70 -4.26
C MET A 46 16.43 26.69 -5.21
N ASN A 47 17.21 25.92 -5.98
CA ASN A 47 16.71 24.86 -6.86
C ASN A 47 16.89 23.45 -6.27
N ASP A 48 16.85 23.34 -4.93
CA ASP A 48 16.76 22.04 -4.26
C ASP A 48 15.31 21.55 -4.37
N TYR A 49 15.08 20.67 -5.36
CA TYR A 49 13.80 19.96 -5.49
C TYR A 49 13.66 18.87 -4.43
N ASP A 50 14.79 18.36 -3.92
CA ASP A 50 14.84 17.39 -2.82
C ASP A 50 16.00 17.69 -1.86
N PRO A 51 15.77 18.50 -0.80
CA PRO A 51 16.82 18.86 0.16
C PRO A 51 17.26 17.68 1.05
N ALA A 52 16.46 16.61 1.14
CA ALA A 52 16.82 15.45 1.95
C ALA A 52 17.90 14.59 1.26
N SER A 53 17.86 14.51 -0.07
CA SER A 53 18.86 13.79 -0.87
C SER A 53 19.95 14.69 -1.47
N GLY A 54 19.78 16.02 -1.40
CA GLY A 54 20.68 16.98 -2.04
C GLY A 54 20.60 16.95 -3.57
N ALA A 55 19.51 16.40 -4.12
CA ALA A 55 19.34 16.26 -5.56
C ALA A 55 18.77 17.54 -6.18
N SER A 56 19.44 18.02 -7.22
CA SER A 56 19.02 19.16 -8.01
C SER A 56 18.11 18.73 -9.17
N LYS A 57 17.37 19.68 -9.74
CA LYS A 57 16.56 19.44 -10.95
C LYS A 57 17.34 18.76 -12.09
N LYS A 58 18.60 19.16 -12.28
CA LYS A 58 19.46 18.64 -13.36
C LYS A 58 19.76 17.15 -13.16
N ASP A 59 19.87 16.70 -11.92
CA ASP A 59 20.13 15.29 -11.60
C ASP A 59 18.94 14.42 -12.03
N TYR A 60 17.72 14.88 -11.79
CA TYR A 60 16.51 14.20 -12.27
C TYR A 60 16.40 14.21 -13.79
N GLU A 61 16.72 15.33 -14.45
CA GLU A 61 16.72 15.41 -15.92
C GLU A 61 17.73 14.42 -16.54
N GLY A 62 18.89 14.23 -15.92
CA GLY A 62 19.88 13.24 -16.33
C GLY A 62 19.42 11.78 -16.22
N LEU A 63 18.51 11.48 -15.30
CA LEU A 63 17.94 10.14 -15.12
C LEU A 63 16.87 9.80 -16.17
N ILE A 64 16.17 10.81 -16.72
CA ILE A 64 15.08 10.61 -17.70
C ILE A 64 15.61 9.96 -18.99
N GLY A 65 16.84 10.28 -19.41
CA GLY A 65 17.45 9.73 -20.63
C GLY A 65 18.02 8.32 -20.51
N ARG A 66 18.25 7.83 -19.29
CA ARG A 66 18.99 6.58 -19.04
C ARG A 66 18.16 5.31 -19.27
N ARG A 67 16.83 5.42 -19.12
CA ARG A 67 15.88 4.29 -19.27
C ARG A 67 15.90 3.66 -20.68
N GLY A 68 16.34 4.39 -21.71
CA GLY A 68 16.41 3.87 -23.07
C GLY A 68 17.72 3.14 -23.40
N GLN A 69 18.83 3.55 -22.79
CA GLN A 69 20.15 2.97 -23.04
C GLN A 69 20.33 1.62 -22.36
N ASP A 70 19.89 1.50 -21.10
CA ASP A 70 19.94 0.24 -20.37
C ASP A 70 19.03 -0.83 -21.02
N ALA A 71 17.93 -0.42 -21.68
CA ALA A 71 17.05 -1.31 -22.43
C ALA A 71 17.65 -1.77 -23.76
N ALA A 72 18.32 -0.87 -24.50
CA ALA A 72 18.99 -1.19 -25.77
C ALA A 72 20.23 -2.08 -25.56
N ASP A 73 21.02 -1.80 -24.51
CA ASP A 73 22.19 -2.59 -24.14
C ASP A 73 21.78 -3.94 -23.51
N ALA A 74 20.65 -4.00 -22.79
CA ALA A 74 20.08 -5.25 -22.31
C ALA A 74 19.49 -6.13 -23.42
N GLU A 75 18.89 -5.55 -24.48
CA GLU A 75 18.45 -6.33 -25.64
C GLU A 75 19.64 -6.91 -26.43
N ALA A 76 20.72 -6.15 -26.60
CA ALA A 76 21.92 -6.62 -27.30
C ALA A 76 22.68 -7.73 -26.53
N ALA A 77 22.53 -7.80 -25.20
CA ALA A 77 23.14 -8.82 -24.34
C ALA A 77 22.30 -10.10 -24.16
N LYS A 78 21.05 -10.13 -24.64
CA LYS A 78 20.17 -11.32 -24.58
C LYS A 78 20.50 -12.30 -25.71
N GLY A 79 21.66 -12.95 -25.60
CA GLY A 79 21.88 -14.21 -26.29
C GLY A 79 20.83 -15.23 -25.82
N GLY A 80 19.87 -15.53 -26.71
CA GLY A 80 18.87 -16.62 -26.61
C GLY A 80 18.41 -16.97 -25.21
N GLU A 81 17.33 -16.34 -24.75
CA GLU A 81 16.69 -16.68 -23.48
C GLU A 81 16.40 -18.21 -23.46
N PRO A 82 16.91 -18.97 -22.48
CA PRO A 82 16.73 -20.41 -22.44
C PRO A 82 15.23 -20.73 -22.40
N PRO A 83 14.78 -21.77 -23.13
CA PRO A 83 13.37 -22.10 -23.21
C PRO A 83 12.81 -22.37 -21.81
N ILE A 84 11.78 -21.62 -21.43
CA ILE A 84 11.10 -21.77 -20.14
C ILE A 84 10.50 -23.19 -20.10
N PRO A 85 10.81 -24.00 -19.07
CA PRO A 85 10.26 -25.34 -18.95
C PRO A 85 8.76 -25.28 -18.68
N ASP A 86 8.00 -26.17 -19.35
CA ASP A 86 6.55 -26.26 -19.17
C ASP A 86 6.19 -26.67 -17.74
N PHE A 87 5.12 -26.06 -17.22
CA PHE A 87 4.59 -26.38 -15.90
C PHE A 87 4.11 -27.83 -15.85
N GLN A 88 4.76 -28.64 -15.00
CA GLN A 88 4.30 -29.99 -14.69
C GLN A 88 3.01 -29.89 -13.88
N SER A 89 1.95 -30.60 -14.31
CA SER A 89 0.73 -30.70 -13.53
C SER A 89 1.04 -31.45 -12.24
N VAL A 90 1.10 -30.72 -11.13
CA VAL A 90 1.16 -31.32 -9.80
C VAL A 90 -0.10 -32.16 -9.67
N LEU A 91 0.08 -33.49 -9.50
CA LEU A 91 -1.02 -34.40 -9.20
C LEU A 91 -1.79 -33.81 -8.03
N ALA A 92 -3.07 -33.48 -8.28
CA ALA A 92 -3.93 -32.85 -7.31
C ALA A 92 -3.81 -33.61 -5.98
N ALA A 93 -3.59 -32.87 -4.89
CA ALA A 93 -3.68 -33.43 -3.56
C ALA A 93 -5.00 -34.22 -3.47
N PRO A 94 -5.01 -35.43 -2.86
CA PRO A 94 -6.23 -36.20 -2.70
C PRO A 94 -7.31 -35.30 -2.11
N ALA A 95 -8.53 -35.38 -2.67
CA ALA A 95 -9.66 -34.63 -2.16
C ALA A 95 -9.78 -34.86 -0.65
N ALA A 96 -10.08 -33.79 0.09
CA ALA A 96 -10.26 -33.89 1.54
C ALA A 96 -11.27 -35.01 1.84
N PRO A 97 -10.96 -35.94 2.76
CA PRO A 97 -11.89 -36.99 3.11
C PRO A 97 -13.20 -36.33 3.58
N GLU A 98 -14.33 -36.76 3.01
CA GLU A 98 -15.63 -36.25 3.43
C GLU A 98 -15.82 -36.61 4.91
N LEU A 99 -15.84 -35.59 5.77
CA LEU A 99 -16.03 -35.77 7.23
C LEU A 99 -17.50 -36.07 7.60
N ALA A 100 -18.36 -36.26 6.61
CA ALA A 100 -19.70 -36.79 6.82
C ALA A 100 -19.56 -38.30 7.02
N ASP A 101 -19.66 -38.71 8.27
CA ASP A 101 -19.71 -40.08 8.75
C ASP A 101 -20.26 -41.09 7.72
N THR A 102 -19.37 -41.81 7.04
CA THR A 102 -19.71 -42.77 5.97
C THR A 102 -20.15 -44.13 6.52
N ARG A 103 -20.35 -44.25 7.84
CA ARG A 103 -20.71 -45.54 8.46
C ARG A 103 -22.08 -45.97 7.98
N ARG A 104 -22.11 -47.16 7.36
CA ARG A 104 -23.31 -47.77 6.80
C ARG A 104 -23.94 -48.71 7.82
N VAL A 105 -25.24 -48.57 8.03
CA VAL A 105 -26.01 -49.38 8.97
C VAL A 105 -27.09 -50.17 8.24
N SER A 106 -27.37 -51.36 8.76
CA SER A 106 -28.49 -52.21 8.33
C SER A 106 -29.27 -52.68 9.54
N ILE A 107 -30.57 -52.40 9.56
CA ILE A 107 -31.51 -52.81 10.61
C ILE A 107 -32.88 -53.13 9.99
N ALA A 108 -33.54 -54.17 10.48
CA ALA A 108 -34.89 -54.53 10.07
C ALA A 108 -35.71 -54.80 11.32
N VAL A 109 -36.65 -53.90 11.60
CA VAL A 109 -37.57 -53.96 12.73
C VAL A 109 -38.97 -54.13 12.16
N THR A 110 -39.58 -55.30 12.40
CA THR A 110 -40.86 -55.69 11.80
C THR A 110 -42.05 -55.54 12.76
N GLU A 111 -41.79 -55.22 14.02
CA GLU A 111 -42.80 -55.02 15.06
C GLU A 111 -42.54 -53.70 15.80
N SER A 112 -43.52 -53.22 16.57
CA SER A 112 -43.40 -51.93 17.26
C SER A 112 -42.38 -52.02 18.40
N THR A 113 -41.15 -51.59 18.15
CA THR A 113 -40.07 -51.53 19.14
C THR A 113 -39.87 -50.10 19.66
N PRO A 114 -39.55 -49.88 20.94
CA PRO A 114 -39.28 -48.55 21.46
C PRO A 114 -38.18 -47.84 20.67
N VAL A 115 -38.42 -46.59 20.27
CA VAL A 115 -37.45 -45.77 19.50
C VAL A 115 -36.10 -45.70 20.20
N ARG A 116 -36.13 -45.60 21.54
CA ARG A 116 -34.93 -45.60 22.39
C ARG A 116 -34.02 -46.80 22.12
N ASP A 117 -34.59 -47.99 22.10
CA ASP A 117 -33.80 -49.22 21.99
C ASP A 117 -33.16 -49.30 20.60
N ILE A 118 -33.92 -48.91 19.57
CA ILE A 118 -33.44 -48.85 18.18
C ILE A 118 -32.30 -47.85 18.00
N LEU A 119 -32.42 -46.64 18.55
CA LEU A 119 -31.38 -45.61 18.44
C LEU A 119 -30.10 -46.03 19.17
N ILE A 120 -30.21 -46.68 20.33
CA ILE A 120 -29.05 -47.24 21.04
C ILE A 120 -28.38 -48.35 20.22
N GLU A 121 -29.17 -49.24 19.59
CA GLU A 121 -28.63 -50.27 18.72
C GLU A 121 -27.89 -49.67 17.50
N LEU A 122 -28.46 -48.65 16.88
CA LEU A 122 -27.87 -47.95 15.74
C LEU A 122 -26.58 -47.23 16.12
N ALA A 123 -26.58 -46.49 17.24
CA ALA A 123 -25.39 -45.81 17.74
C ALA A 123 -24.25 -46.79 18.05
N ARG A 124 -24.56 -47.94 18.65
CA ARG A 124 -23.59 -49.00 18.92
C ARG A 124 -23.03 -49.62 17.63
N LYS A 125 -23.86 -49.83 16.60
CA LYS A 125 -23.41 -50.33 15.29
C LYS A 125 -22.53 -49.31 14.56
N ALA A 126 -22.82 -48.03 14.75
CA ALA A 126 -22.05 -46.95 14.17
C ALA A 126 -20.87 -46.53 15.05
N GLU A 127 -20.63 -47.09 16.24
CA GLU A 127 -19.59 -46.60 17.17
C GLU A 127 -19.70 -45.08 17.45
N VAL A 128 -20.93 -44.61 17.64
CA VAL A 128 -21.25 -43.23 17.99
C VAL A 128 -21.66 -43.18 19.45
N ASP A 129 -21.11 -42.21 20.19
CA ASP A 129 -21.57 -41.92 21.53
C ASP A 129 -22.90 -41.16 21.46
N LEU A 130 -23.95 -41.75 22.03
CA LEU A 130 -25.31 -41.24 21.98
C LEU A 130 -25.87 -41.15 23.40
N GLU A 131 -26.10 -39.93 23.86
CA GLU A 131 -26.83 -39.64 25.08
C GLU A 131 -28.29 -39.30 24.75
N MET A 132 -29.26 -39.92 25.45
CA MET A 132 -30.68 -39.69 25.22
C MET A 132 -31.44 -39.41 26.51
N ASP A 133 -32.46 -38.55 26.42
CA ASP A 133 -33.41 -38.32 27.50
C ASP A 133 -34.24 -39.60 27.76
N PRO A 134 -34.30 -40.11 29.00
CA PRO A 134 -35.03 -41.32 29.34
C PRO A 134 -36.56 -41.21 29.13
N ARG A 135 -37.10 -40.00 28.94
CA ARG A 135 -38.53 -39.74 28.72
C ARG A 135 -38.96 -39.91 27.27
N ILE A 136 -38.03 -40.12 26.33
CA ILE A 136 -38.36 -40.43 24.93
C ILE A 136 -39.21 -41.71 24.90
N SER A 137 -40.37 -41.61 24.27
CA SER A 137 -41.35 -42.68 24.16
C SER A 137 -41.89 -42.76 22.72
N GLY A 138 -42.49 -43.90 22.39
CA GLY A 138 -42.97 -44.19 21.05
C GLY A 138 -42.37 -45.48 20.50
N GLY A 139 -43.12 -46.13 19.61
CA GLY A 139 -42.67 -47.31 18.88
C GLY A 139 -42.35 -46.94 17.43
N VAL A 140 -41.39 -47.63 16.84
CA VAL A 140 -41.06 -47.49 15.42
C VAL A 140 -40.98 -48.86 14.76
N ILE A 141 -41.48 -48.92 13.52
CA ILE A 141 -41.30 -50.04 12.60
C ILE A 141 -40.49 -49.46 11.44
N MET A 142 -39.22 -49.84 11.32
CA MET A 142 -38.34 -49.33 10.28
C MET A 142 -37.46 -50.42 9.70
N THR A 143 -37.10 -50.26 8.43
CA THR A 143 -36.10 -51.08 7.77
C THR A 143 -35.15 -50.15 7.04
N ALA A 144 -33.86 -50.25 7.35
CA ALA A 144 -32.79 -49.59 6.64
C ALA A 144 -31.79 -50.66 6.22
N THR A 145 -31.42 -50.71 4.95
CA THR A 145 -30.43 -51.64 4.43
C THR A 145 -29.36 -50.85 3.73
N ASP A 146 -28.13 -50.98 4.22
CA ASP A 146 -26.96 -50.34 3.65
C ASP A 146 -27.17 -48.82 3.44
N ARG A 147 -27.56 -48.14 4.52
CA ARG A 147 -27.83 -46.70 4.53
C ARG A 147 -26.80 -45.96 5.40
N PRO A 148 -26.36 -44.74 5.02
CA PRO A 148 -25.55 -43.90 5.88
C PRO A 148 -26.25 -43.63 7.21
N PHE A 149 -25.52 -43.71 8.32
CA PHE A 149 -26.05 -43.50 9.67
C PHE A 149 -26.82 -42.18 9.80
N ILE A 150 -26.27 -41.08 9.25
CA ILE A 150 -26.86 -39.74 9.31
C ILE A 150 -28.21 -39.62 8.58
N GLU A 151 -28.51 -40.51 7.63
CA GLU A 151 -29.79 -40.51 6.91
C GLU A 151 -30.89 -41.28 7.65
N VAL A 152 -30.53 -42.13 8.61
CA VAL A 152 -31.46 -43.05 9.29
C VAL A 152 -31.99 -42.46 10.60
N ILE A 153 -31.22 -41.59 11.25
CA ILE A 153 -31.53 -41.01 12.57
C ILE A 153 -32.44 -39.78 12.52
#